data_AF-A0A914TE34-F1
#
_entry.id   AF-A0A914TE34-F1
#
_cell.length_a   1.000
_cell.length_b   1.000
_cell.length_c   1.000
_cell.angle_alpha   90.00
_cell.angle_beta   90.00
_cell.angle_gamma   90.00
#
_symmetry.space_group_name_H-M   'P 1'
#
loop_
_entity.id
_entity.type
_entity.pdbx_description
1 polymer ?
#
loop_
_entity_poly.entity_id
_entity_poly.type
_entity_poly.pdbx_seq_one_letter_code
_entity_poly.pdbx_strand_id
1 'polypeptide(L)'
;MNNEKLAAEEKECRFCFCSELESAEGYDQWITPCKCDGSIKWVHQKCFEQWIDFAPIGSVNQRNMCGSCGFTYQRTLEIKPIFEWKFPPFGVLLQFSVDIISTYSLTRDIWGAIRGKRYVFAQNRPFNFWIRHVFPRIKNGRIIKDILETTIFEPKIISLNEK
;
A
#
# COMPACT_ATOMS: atom_id res chain seq x y z
N MET A 1 2.76 41.21 -38.00
CA MET A 1 2.79 39.73 -37.94
C MET A 1 3.84 39.33 -36.93
N ASN A 2 3.51 39.25 -35.64
CA ASN A 2 4.34 38.66 -34.58
C ASN A 2 3.47 38.62 -33.32
N ASN A 3 2.88 37.46 -33.03
CA ASN A 3 2.51 36.97 -31.67
C ASN A 3 1.61 35.72 -31.68
N GLU A 4 1.38 35.06 -32.81
CA GLU A 4 0.51 33.87 -32.86
C GLU A 4 1.24 32.55 -32.55
N LYS A 5 2.38 32.55 -31.84
CA LYS A 5 3.16 31.32 -31.59
C LYS A 5 3.59 31.02 -30.15
N LEU A 6 3.01 31.68 -29.13
CA LEU A 6 3.37 31.45 -27.72
C LEU A 6 2.15 31.17 -26.82
N ALA A 7 1.19 30.38 -27.30
CA ALA A 7 0.17 29.78 -26.44
C ALA A 7 0.36 28.27 -26.37
N ALA A 8 1.61 27.81 -26.23
CA ALA A 8 1.80 26.57 -25.48
C ALA A 8 1.32 26.91 -24.06
N GLU A 9 0.19 26.37 -23.63
CA GLU A 9 -0.30 26.52 -22.26
C GLU A 9 0.87 26.26 -21.30
N GLU A 10 1.42 27.30 -20.69
CA GLU A 10 2.55 27.17 -19.79
C GLU A 10 2.09 26.31 -18.61
N LYS A 11 2.71 25.15 -18.44
CA LYS A 11 2.37 24.27 -17.32
C LYS A 11 2.91 24.91 -16.06
N GLU A 12 2.03 25.08 -15.08
CA GLU A 12 2.37 25.59 -13.77
C GLU A 12 1.91 24.58 -12.72
N CYS A 13 2.79 24.26 -11.76
CA CYS A 13 2.46 23.30 -10.73
C CYS A 13 1.48 23.91 -9.71
N ARG A 14 0.32 23.28 -9.51
CA ARG A 14 -0.72 23.75 -8.57
C ARG A 14 -0.28 23.97 -7.12
N PHE A 15 0.82 23.34 -6.68
CA PHE A 15 1.27 23.39 -5.29
C PHE A 15 2.44 24.33 -5.05
N CYS A 16 3.44 24.34 -5.95
CA CYS A 16 4.63 25.18 -5.80
C CYS A 16 4.61 26.43 -6.70
N PHE A 17 3.66 26.52 -7.63
CA PHE A 17 3.51 27.64 -8.57
C PHE A 17 4.71 27.87 -9.51
N CYS A 18 5.64 26.91 -9.59
CA CYS A 18 6.74 26.95 -10.54
C CYS A 18 6.24 26.58 -11.94
N SER A 19 6.72 27.28 -12.95
CA SER A 19 6.48 26.95 -14.35
C SER A 19 7.43 25.86 -14.88
N GLU A 20 7.10 25.27 -16.02
CA GLU A 20 7.96 24.32 -16.74
C GLU A 20 9.35 24.89 -17.09
N LEU A 21 9.47 26.22 -17.23
CA LEU A 21 10.74 26.91 -17.51
C LEU A 21 11.60 27.13 -16.26
N GLU A 22 10.96 27.25 -15.10
CA GLU A 22 11.63 27.48 -13.80
C GLU A 22 11.98 26.17 -13.09
N SER A 23 11.32 25.06 -13.46
CA SER A 23 11.66 23.74 -12.95
C SER A 23 13.04 23.32 -13.44
N ALA A 24 14.04 23.38 -12.55
CA ALA A 24 15.42 23.02 -12.86
C ALA A 24 15.51 21.60 -13.44
N GLU A 25 16.33 21.45 -14.48
CA GLU A 25 16.66 20.19 -15.15
C GLU A 25 17.00 19.10 -14.13
N GLY A 26 16.07 18.18 -13.88
CA GLY A 26 16.40 16.91 -13.22
C GLY A 26 15.44 16.33 -12.18
N TYR A 27 14.34 16.99 -11.79
CA TYR A 27 13.58 16.50 -10.63
C TYR A 27 12.07 16.37 -10.69
N ASP A 28 11.38 16.91 -11.68
CA ASP A 28 9.92 16.99 -11.60
C ASP A 28 9.23 16.32 -12.79
N GLN A 29 8.96 15.03 -12.64
CA GLN A 29 7.99 14.35 -13.48
C GLN A 29 6.62 15.02 -13.30
N TRP A 30 6.09 15.58 -14.38
CA TRP A 30 4.75 16.18 -14.40
C TRP A 30 3.69 15.09 -14.48
N ILE A 31 2.67 15.19 -13.63
CA ILE A 31 1.54 14.27 -13.60
C ILE A 31 0.21 15.02 -13.65
N THR A 32 -0.83 14.30 -14.08
CA THR A 32 -2.22 14.75 -14.01
C THR A 32 -3.00 13.81 -13.09
N PRO A 33 -3.07 14.08 -11.78
CA PRO A 33 -3.67 13.15 -10.82
C PRO A 33 -5.20 13.11 -10.94
N CYS A 34 -5.82 14.14 -11.54
CA CYS A 34 -7.27 14.26 -11.64
C CYS A 34 -7.71 14.90 -12.96
N LYS A 35 -9.01 14.84 -13.24
CA LYS A 35 -9.65 15.39 -14.43
C LYS A 35 -9.96 16.90 -14.32
N CYS A 36 -9.12 17.66 -13.62
CA CYS A 36 -9.26 19.12 -13.65
C CYS A 36 -8.80 19.65 -15.02
N ASP A 37 -9.31 20.81 -15.41
CA ASP A 37 -8.97 21.48 -16.67
C ASP A 37 -8.09 22.71 -16.43
N GLY A 38 -7.42 23.21 -17.48
CA GLY A 38 -6.53 24.37 -17.41
C GLY A 38 -5.21 24.11 -16.67
N SER A 39 -4.66 25.15 -16.02
CA SER A 39 -3.37 25.08 -15.31
C SER A 39 -3.43 24.21 -14.04
N ILE A 40 -4.59 24.13 -13.38
CA ILE A 40 -4.77 23.39 -12.12
C ILE A 40 -4.68 21.86 -12.25
N LYS A 41 -4.57 21.33 -13.48
CA LYS A 41 -4.43 19.89 -13.75
C LYS A 41 -2.99 19.41 -13.61
N TRP A 42 -2.01 20.32 -13.78
CA TRP A 42 -0.59 20.01 -13.80
C TRP A 42 0.01 20.12 -12.40
N VAL A 43 0.72 19.07 -11.98
CA VAL A 43 1.45 19.05 -10.72
C VAL A 43 2.74 18.24 -10.90
N HIS A 44 3.78 18.59 -10.15
CA HIS A 44 4.95 17.72 -10.01
C HIS A 44 4.59 16.50 -9.18
N GLN A 45 5.13 15.34 -9.55
CA GLN A 45 4.95 14.10 -8.80
C GLN A 45 5.33 14.28 -7.32
N LYS A 46 6.50 14.87 -7.04
CA LYS A 46 6.97 15.12 -5.67
C LYS A 46 6.07 16.06 -4.88
N CYS A 47 5.61 17.15 -5.49
CA CYS A 47 4.70 18.08 -4.83
C CYS A 47 3.38 17.41 -4.46
N PHE A 48 2.87 16.52 -5.32
CA PHE A 48 1.64 15.79 -5.05
C PHE A 48 1.80 14.72 -3.97
N GLU A 49 2.90 13.97 -3.99
CA GLU A 49 3.26 13.00 -2.94
C GLU A 49 3.34 13.69 -1.57
N GLN A 50 4.11 14.78 -1.48
CA GLN A 50 4.20 15.59 -0.27
C GLN A 50 2.83 16.11 0.19
N TRP A 51 2.01 16.62 -0.74
CA TRP A 51 0.68 17.11 -0.40
C TRP A 51 -0.22 16.01 0.19
N ILE A 52 -0.17 14.78 -0.34
CA ILE A 52 -0.89 13.62 0.22
C ILE A 52 -0.38 13.26 1.60
N ASP A 53 0.93 13.29 1.81
CA ASP A 53 1.55 12.96 3.09
C ASP A 53 1.19 13.96 4.20
N PHE A 54 1.05 15.24 3.85
CA PHE A 54 0.59 16.28 4.77
C PHE A 54 -0.92 16.31 4.98
N ALA A 55 -1.71 15.59 4.17
CA ALA A 55 -3.15 15.58 4.31
C ALA A 55 -3.57 14.91 5.65
N PRO A 56 -4.50 15.50 6.42
CA PRO A 56 -4.88 15.00 7.74
C PRO A 56 -5.33 13.52 7.70
N ILE A 57 -4.82 12.71 8.64
CA ILE A 57 -5.08 11.26 8.69
C ILE A 57 -6.59 10.95 8.76
N GLY A 58 -7.39 11.83 9.39
CA GLY A 58 -8.85 11.69 9.48
C GLY A 58 -9.63 12.03 8.20
N SER A 59 -9.00 12.62 7.19
CA SER A 59 -9.64 13.06 5.95
C SER A 59 -9.33 12.10 4.80
N VAL A 60 -9.93 10.91 4.87
CA VAL A 60 -9.81 9.87 3.82
C VAL A 60 -10.18 10.41 2.45
N ASN A 61 -11.15 11.33 2.40
CA ASN A 61 -11.60 11.96 1.16
C ASN A 61 -10.51 12.82 0.52
N GLN A 62 -9.76 13.62 1.28
CA GLN A 62 -8.70 14.46 0.69
C GLN A 62 -7.52 13.63 0.18
N ARG A 63 -7.19 12.52 0.86
CA ARG A 63 -6.12 11.63 0.38
C ARG A 63 -6.52 10.82 -0.84
N ASN A 64 -7.81 10.53 -1.05
CA ASN A 64 -8.25 9.65 -2.13
C ASN A 64 -8.93 10.36 -3.29
N MET A 65 -9.34 11.61 -3.11
CA MET A 65 -10.19 12.32 -4.05
C MET A 65 -9.76 13.78 -4.18
N CYS A 66 -9.83 14.30 -5.40
CA CYS A 66 -9.61 15.72 -5.68
C CYS A 66 -10.70 16.58 -5.02
N GLY A 67 -10.29 17.58 -4.22
CA GLY A 67 -11.21 18.53 -3.59
C GLY A 67 -11.92 19.48 -4.56
N SER A 68 -11.43 19.64 -5.80
CA SER A 68 -12.04 20.54 -6.80
C SER A 68 -13.03 19.82 -7.72
N CYS A 69 -12.65 18.67 -8.29
CA CYS A 69 -13.49 17.97 -9.27
C CYS A 69 -14.11 16.67 -8.73
N GLY A 70 -13.79 16.25 -7.50
CA GLY A 70 -14.32 15.01 -6.91
C GLY A 70 -13.79 13.72 -7.56
N PHE A 71 -12.77 13.81 -8.43
CA PHE A 71 -12.19 12.62 -9.06
C PHE A 71 -11.34 11.82 -8.07
N THR A 72 -11.56 10.50 -8.01
CA THR A 72 -10.75 9.58 -7.19
C THR A 72 -9.41 9.30 -7.86
N TYR A 73 -8.31 9.57 -7.15
CA TYR A 73 -6.96 9.36 -7.66
C TYR A 73 -6.72 7.87 -7.99
N GLN A 74 -6.08 7.60 -9.13
CA GLN A 74 -5.72 6.24 -9.52
C GLN A 74 -4.36 5.87 -8.94
N ARG A 75 -4.28 4.68 -8.33
CA ARG A 75 -3.06 4.16 -7.70
C ARG A 75 -2.80 2.73 -8.12
N THR A 76 -1.55 2.42 -8.39
CA THR A 76 -1.02 1.07 -8.56
C THR A 76 -0.22 0.69 -7.32
N LEU A 77 -0.30 -0.59 -6.94
CA LEU A 77 0.57 -1.16 -5.93
C LEU A 77 1.85 -1.63 -6.64
N GLU A 78 2.96 -0.96 -6.38
CA GLU A 78 4.27 -1.40 -6.84
C GLU A 78 4.98 -2.15 -5.70
N ILE A 79 5.73 -3.20 -6.06
CA ILE A 79 6.53 -3.95 -5.09
C ILE A 79 7.75 -3.10 -4.76
N LYS A 80 7.96 -2.82 -3.47
CA LYS A 80 9.18 -2.15 -3.00
C LYS A 80 10.40 -2.98 -3.36
N PRO A 81 11.56 -2.37 -3.63
CA PRO A 81 12.78 -3.14 -3.75
C PRO A 81 13.04 -3.94 -2.47
N ILE A 82 13.60 -5.14 -2.60
CA ILE A 82 13.73 -6.13 -1.51
C ILE A 82 14.49 -5.56 -0.29
N PHE A 83 15.41 -4.62 -0.52
CA PHE A 83 16.22 -3.99 0.53
C PHE A 83 15.45 -2.96 1.38
N GLU A 84 14.29 -2.47 0.93
CA GLU A 84 13.44 -1.53 1.67
C GLU A 84 12.28 -2.23 2.40
N TRP A 85 12.22 -3.56 2.34
CA TRP A 85 11.16 -4.31 2.98
C TRP A 85 11.27 -4.19 4.50
N LYS A 86 10.19 -3.74 5.12
CA LYS A 86 10.10 -3.66 6.57
C LYS A 86 9.78 -5.05 7.13
N PHE A 87 10.38 -5.39 8.26
CA PHE A 87 9.99 -6.62 8.95
C PHE A 87 8.52 -6.55 9.37
N PRO A 88 7.75 -7.63 9.15
CA PRO A 88 6.37 -7.68 9.63
C PRO A 88 6.35 -7.52 11.16
N PRO A 89 5.27 -6.94 11.71
CA PRO A 89 5.18 -6.68 13.13
C PRO A 89 5.34 -7.97 13.94
N PHE A 90 5.99 -7.88 15.11
CA PHE A 90 6.31 -9.06 15.95
C PHE A 90 5.09 -9.95 16.23
N GLY A 91 3.89 -9.37 16.36
CA GLY A 91 2.65 -10.12 16.57
C GLY A 91 2.32 -11.09 15.44
N VAL A 92 2.69 -10.78 14.19
CA VAL A 92 2.52 -11.66 13.03
C VAL A 92 3.54 -12.80 13.06
N LEU A 93 4.79 -12.52 13.43
CA LEU A 93 5.83 -13.55 13.54
C LEU A 93 5.50 -14.57 14.65
N LEU A 94 4.98 -14.10 15.78
CA LEU A 94 4.50 -14.95 16.86
C LEU A 94 3.36 -15.86 16.39
N GLN A 95 2.46 -15.35 15.54
CA GLN A 95 1.37 -16.13 14.96
C GLN A 95 1.90 -17.30 14.11
N PHE A 96 2.80 -17.02 13.16
CA PHE A 96 3.43 -18.07 12.36
C PHE A 96 4.16 -19.10 13.22
N SER A 97 4.82 -18.65 14.29
CA SER A 97 5.51 -19.53 15.23
C SER A 97 4.55 -20.49 15.94
N VAL A 98 3.40 -19.98 16.41
CA VAL A 98 2.35 -20.80 17.03
C VAL A 98 1.77 -21.81 16.02
N ASP A 99 1.57 -21.40 14.76
CA ASP A 99 1.06 -22.27 13.70
C ASP A 99 2.04 -23.39 13.37
N ILE A 100 3.34 -23.09 13.26
CA ILE A 100 4.42 -24.06 13.03
C ILE A 100 4.50 -25.05 14.19
N ILE A 101 4.49 -24.58 15.44
CA ILE A 101 4.55 -25.44 16.63
C ILE A 101 3.32 -26.35 16.70
N SER A 102 2.13 -25.81 16.43
CA SER A 102 0.88 -26.58 16.44
C SER A 102 0.88 -27.66 15.34
N THR A 103 1.32 -27.30 14.13
CA THR A 103 1.45 -28.22 12.99
C THR A 103 2.48 -29.31 13.25
N TYR A 104 3.64 -28.94 13.82
CA TYR A 104 4.67 -29.90 14.20
C TYR A 104 4.17 -30.88 15.25
N SER A 105 3.49 -30.39 16.29
CA SER A 105 2.90 -31.26 17.32
C SER A 105 1.89 -32.23 16.72
N LEU A 106 0.98 -31.74 15.88
CA LEU A 106 -0.05 -32.56 15.25
C LEU A 106 0.55 -33.65 14.34
N THR A 107 1.49 -33.27 13.48
CA THR A 107 2.16 -34.20 12.55
C THR A 107 2.98 -35.25 13.28
N ARG A 108 3.70 -34.87 14.34
CA ARG A 108 4.44 -35.80 15.21
C ARG A 108 3.51 -36.81 15.87
N ASP A 109 2.38 -36.35 16.41
CA ASP A 109 1.43 -37.21 17.12
C ASP A 109 0.74 -38.19 16.15
N ILE A 110 0.38 -37.75 14.94
CA ILE A 110 -0.12 -38.61 13.85
C ILE A 110 0.92 -39.67 13.47
N TRP A 111 2.18 -39.28 13.29
CA TRP A 111 3.27 -40.21 12.99
C TRP A 111 3.47 -41.24 14.12
N GLY A 112 3.38 -40.78 15.38
CA GLY A 112 3.44 -41.65 16.57
C GLY A 112 2.32 -42.69 16.61
N ALA A 113 1.10 -42.29 16.23
CA ALA A 113 -0.06 -43.18 16.14
C ALA A 113 0.13 -44.24 15.03
N ILE A 114 0.68 -43.87 13.87
CA ILE A 114 1.00 -44.82 12.78
C ILE A 114 2.02 -45.88 13.23
N ARG A 115 3.00 -45.53 14.09
CA ARG A 115 3.95 -46.48 14.69
C ARG A 115 3.39 -47.28 15.88
N GLY A 116 2.10 -47.19 16.18
CA GLY A 116 1.46 -47.93 17.27
C GLY A 116 1.81 -47.43 18.68
N LYS A 117 2.40 -46.25 18.83
CA LYS A 117 2.65 -45.66 20.15
C LYS A 117 1.34 -45.07 20.69
N ARG A 118 0.90 -45.51 21.87
CA ARG A 118 -0.28 -44.97 22.58
C ARG A 118 0.04 -43.59 23.18
N TYR A 119 0.09 -42.55 22.33
CA TYR A 119 0.13 -41.18 22.83
C TYR A 119 -1.30 -40.71 23.12
N VAL A 120 -1.54 -40.33 24.38
CA VAL A 120 -2.80 -39.71 24.81
C VAL A 120 -2.92 -38.36 24.11
N PHE A 121 -4.02 -38.14 23.38
CA PHE A 121 -4.36 -36.85 22.80
C PHE A 121 -4.65 -35.84 23.91
N ALA A 122 -3.63 -35.22 24.49
CA ALA A 122 -3.76 -34.02 25.31
C ALA A 122 -3.98 -32.78 24.40
N GLN A 123 -4.94 -32.86 23.47
CA GLN A 123 -5.11 -31.91 22.37
C GLN A 123 -6.05 -30.72 22.68
N ASN A 124 -6.60 -30.61 23.89
CA ASN A 124 -7.68 -29.65 24.12
C ASN A 124 -7.26 -28.18 24.29
N ARG A 125 -5.97 -27.84 24.42
CA ARG A 125 -5.56 -26.44 24.63
C ARG A 125 -5.05 -25.73 23.37
N PRO A 126 -4.03 -26.24 22.65
CA PRO A 126 -3.50 -25.54 21.48
C PRO A 126 -4.48 -25.54 20.30
N PHE A 127 -5.21 -26.63 20.08
CA PHE A 127 -6.21 -26.72 19.02
C PHE A 127 -7.41 -25.78 19.23
N ASN A 128 -7.96 -25.75 20.45
CA ASN A 128 -9.06 -24.85 20.80
C ASN A 128 -8.62 -23.38 20.83
N PHE A 129 -7.39 -23.08 21.25
CA PHE A 129 -6.81 -21.75 21.15
C PHE A 129 -6.69 -21.30 19.68
N TRP A 130 -6.21 -22.18 18.81
CA TRP A 130 -6.03 -21.91 17.38
C TRP A 130 -7.37 -21.66 16.65
N ILE A 131 -8.37 -22.52 16.83
CA ILE A 131 -9.70 -22.34 16.24
C ILE A 131 -10.38 -21.06 16.74
N ARG A 132 -10.24 -20.74 18.03
CA ARG A 132 -10.98 -19.64 18.64
C ARG A 132 -10.37 -18.26 18.37
N HIS A 133 -9.04 -18.17 18.22
CA HIS A 133 -8.35 -16.88 18.12
C HIS A 133 -7.62 -16.65 16.79
N VAL A 134 -7.20 -17.71 16.10
CA VAL A 134 -6.39 -17.60 14.87
C VAL A 134 -7.27 -17.71 13.62
N PHE A 135 -8.13 -18.73 13.56
CA PHE A 135 -9.03 -18.99 12.42
C PHE A 135 -9.90 -17.78 12.02
N PRO A 136 -10.48 -16.98 12.95
CA PRO A 136 -11.29 -15.81 12.59
C PRO A 136 -10.48 -14.66 11.98
N ARG A 137 -9.19 -14.55 12.29
CA ARG A 137 -8.31 -13.50 11.72
C ARG A 137 -7.82 -13.87 10.32
N ILE A 138 -7.54 -15.15 10.08
CA ILE A 138 -7.16 -15.68 8.75
C ILE A 138 -8.34 -15.59 7.77
N LYS A 139 -9.55 -16.04 8.17
CA LYS A 139 -10.75 -16.03 7.31
C LYS A 139 -11.15 -14.63 6.83
N ASN A 140 -10.83 -13.60 7.62
CA ASN A 140 -11.14 -12.22 7.29
C ASN A 140 -10.09 -11.53 6.40
N GLY A 141 -9.00 -12.22 6.00
CA GLY A 141 -7.95 -11.67 5.12
C GLY A 141 -7.15 -10.50 5.69
N ARG A 142 -7.49 -10.01 6.90
CA ARG A 142 -6.86 -8.83 7.53
C ARG A 142 -5.36 -9.00 7.73
N ILE A 143 -4.91 -10.18 8.16
CA ILE A 143 -3.47 -10.42 8.42
C ILE A 143 -2.64 -10.27 7.14
N ILE A 144 -3.07 -10.90 6.04
CA ILE A 144 -2.31 -10.87 4.78
C ILE A 144 -2.33 -9.45 4.20
N LYS A 145 -3.50 -8.78 4.24
CA LYS A 145 -3.63 -7.40 3.76
C LYS A 145 -2.73 -6.43 4.54
N ASP A 146 -2.74 -6.51 5.87
CA ASP A 146 -1.93 -5.65 6.73
C ASP A 146 -0.43 -5.89 6.52
N ILE A 147 0.00 -7.15 6.33
CA ILE A 147 1.39 -7.46 5.99
C ILE A 147 1.74 -6.86 4.62
N LEU A 148 0.99 -7.20 3.59
CA LEU A 148 1.27 -6.77 2.21
C LEU A 148 1.34 -5.24 2.08
N GLU A 149 0.40 -4.51 2.68
CA GLU A 149 0.33 -3.04 2.63
C GLU A 149 1.40 -2.35 3.50
N THR A 150 1.92 -3.00 4.54
CA THR A 150 2.92 -2.38 5.44
C THR A 150 4.36 -2.76 5.12
N THR A 151 4.59 -3.94 4.55
CA THR A 151 5.95 -4.49 4.37
C THR A 151 6.42 -4.54 2.93
N ILE A 152 5.54 -4.82 1.97
CA ILE A 152 5.95 -5.20 0.60
C ILE A 152 5.52 -4.19 -0.46
N PHE A 153 4.32 -3.61 -0.36
CA PHE A 153 3.78 -2.74 -1.40
C PHE A 153 3.87 -1.25 -1.04
N GLU A 154 4.06 -0.42 -2.06
CA GLU A 154 3.88 1.03 -1.98
C GLU A 154 2.81 1.49 -2.97
N PRO A 155 1.84 2.32 -2.55
CA PRO A 155 0.86 2.89 -3.47
C PRO A 155 1.50 4.03 -4.27
N LYS A 156 1.73 3.80 -5.56
CA LYS A 156 2.18 4.83 -6.50
C LYS A 156 1.02 5.37 -7.32
N ILE A 157 1.03 6.66 -7.60
CA ILE A 157 -0.06 7.32 -8.33
C ILE A 157 0.22 7.26 -9.84
N ILE A 158 -0.82 6.94 -10.59
CA ILE A 158 -0.77 6.85 -12.05
C ILE A 158 -1.21 8.19 -12.63
N SER A 159 -0.42 8.73 -13.56
CA SER A 159 -0.81 9.92 -14.32
C SER A 159 -1.92 9.56 -15.30
N LEU A 160 -2.98 10.37 -15.40
CA LEU A 160 -4.08 10.11 -16.34
C LEU A 160 -3.65 10.13 -17.81
N ASN A 161 -2.48 10.71 -18.11
CA ASN A 161 -1.95 10.86 -19.47
C ASN A 161 -1.12 9.65 -19.95
N GLU A 162 -0.91 8.61 -19.15
CA GLU A 162 -0.15 7.39 -19.54
C GLU A 162 -1.01 6.32 -20.24
N LYS A 163 -2.03 6.70 -21.01
CA LYS A 163 -2.83 5.77 -21.83
C LYS A 163 -2.88 6.17 -23.29
#